data_AF-A0A2G9TIL4-F1
#
_entry.id   AF-A0A2G9TIL4-F1
#
_cell.length_a   1.000
_cell.length_b   1.000
_cell.length_c   1.000
_cell.angle_alpha   90.00
_cell.angle_beta   90.00
_cell.angle_gamma   90.00
#
_symmetry.space_group_name_H-M   'P 1'
#
loop_
_entity.id
_entity.type
_entity.pdbx_description
1 polymer ?
#
loop_
_entity_poly.entity_id
_entity_poly.type
_entity_poly.pdbx_seq_one_letter_code
_entity_poly.pdbx_strand_id
1 'polypeptide(L)'
;MFAGSAMEEAGTPSAQSGGSLSEKYPTLLRSLTTSNTQPTTSREVAASTSADKEGPAYRRRRVNLSGHLFRGVLEASKLGVHPVVRYHIPGREYCYAFERLRTTSRGQIVIYRCTACRKKGTTTAIAVQNECEFIGDPVELSHVCNPLENAKDHVTRMVYQSCRAIATDPLLAQAKPNQLWKSIAELIDKNAPDDEVQRKEMLKHFYR
;
A
#
# COMPACT_ATOMS: atom_id res chain seq x y z
N MET A 1 5.14 69.28 -40.46
CA MET A 1 6.02 68.65 -39.45
C MET A 1 5.09 67.91 -38.50
N PHE A 2 4.80 66.62 -38.75
CA PHE A 2 5.39 65.43 -38.09
C PHE A 2 5.33 65.51 -36.55
N ALA A 3 4.92 64.54 -35.75
CA ALA A 3 4.23 63.24 -35.87
C ALA A 3 4.10 62.68 -34.43
N GLY A 4 3.18 61.72 -34.23
CA GLY A 4 3.26 60.69 -33.18
C GLY A 4 2.54 61.00 -31.86
N SER A 5 2.04 60.03 -31.10
CA SER A 5 1.83 58.59 -31.30
C SER A 5 0.90 58.13 -30.18
N ALA A 6 0.07 57.13 -30.49
CA ALA A 6 -0.77 56.40 -29.53
C ALA A 6 0.08 55.56 -28.56
N MET A 7 -0.42 55.37 -27.34
CA MET A 7 -0.11 54.19 -26.52
C MET A 7 -1.36 53.72 -25.78
N GLU A 8 -1.75 52.49 -26.12
CA GLU A 8 -2.72 51.64 -25.44
C GLU A 8 -2.21 51.25 -24.05
N GLU A 9 -3.04 51.39 -23.02
CA GLU A 9 -2.80 50.77 -21.72
C GLU A 9 -3.41 49.36 -21.71
N ALA A 10 -2.52 48.37 -21.60
CA ALA A 10 -2.83 46.95 -21.55
C ALA A 10 -3.46 46.55 -20.21
N GLY A 11 -4.54 45.79 -20.30
CA GLY A 11 -5.20 45.17 -19.16
C GLY A 11 -4.29 44.21 -18.38
N THR A 12 -4.36 44.32 -17.06
CA THR A 12 -3.71 43.44 -16.09
C THR A 12 -4.41 42.07 -16.09
N PRO A 13 -3.71 40.93 -16.34
CA PRO A 13 -4.32 39.63 -16.15
C PRO A 13 -4.33 39.27 -14.65
N SER A 14 -5.54 39.15 -14.11
CA SER A 14 -5.80 38.55 -12.79
C SER A 14 -5.11 37.19 -12.66
N ALA A 15 -4.29 37.07 -11.62
CA ALA A 15 -3.72 35.81 -11.17
C ALA A 15 -4.85 34.84 -10.82
N GLN A 16 -5.02 33.79 -11.62
CA GLN A 16 -5.86 32.66 -11.25
C GLN A 16 -5.20 31.95 -10.08
N SER A 17 -5.83 32.05 -8.91
CA SER A 17 -5.54 31.26 -7.72
C SER A 17 -5.50 29.78 -8.10
N GLY A 18 -4.33 29.16 -7.98
CA GLY A 18 -4.15 27.73 -8.17
C GLY A 18 -4.96 26.97 -7.13
N GLY A 19 -6.17 26.55 -7.51
CA GLY A 19 -6.96 25.59 -6.75
C GLY A 19 -6.12 24.34 -6.46
N SER A 20 -6.20 23.84 -5.23
CA SER A 20 -5.40 22.72 -4.75
C SER A 20 -5.59 21.53 -5.71
N LEU A 21 -4.51 20.88 -6.14
CA LEU A 21 -4.60 19.68 -7.01
C LEU A 21 -5.39 18.54 -6.34
N SER A 22 -5.50 18.58 -5.01
CA SER A 22 -6.41 17.77 -4.18
C SER A 22 -7.88 17.89 -4.60
N GLU A 23 -8.30 19.05 -5.12
CA GLU A 23 -9.68 19.30 -5.59
C GLU A 23 -9.88 18.83 -7.03
N LYS A 24 -8.81 18.76 -7.84
CA LYS A 24 -8.90 18.35 -9.24
C LYS A 24 -9.03 16.84 -9.43
N TYR A 25 -8.51 16.03 -8.50
CA TYR A 25 -8.51 14.57 -8.61
C TYR A 25 -8.91 13.89 -7.29
N PRO A 26 -10.17 14.07 -6.83
CA PRO A 26 -10.65 13.46 -5.59
C PRO A 26 -10.61 11.92 -5.63
N THR A 27 -10.62 11.31 -6.83
CA THR A 27 -10.55 9.84 -6.99
C THR A 27 -9.18 9.25 -6.63
N LEU A 28 -8.08 9.98 -6.82
CA LEU A 28 -6.76 9.55 -6.36
C LEU A 28 -6.75 9.49 -4.84
N LEU A 29 -7.15 10.58 -4.19
CA LEU A 29 -7.31 10.64 -2.73
C LEU A 29 -8.24 9.55 -2.23
N ARG A 30 -9.42 9.38 -2.83
CA ARG A 30 -10.40 8.37 -2.44
C ARG A 30 -9.85 6.95 -2.61
N SER A 31 -9.24 6.61 -3.73
CA SER A 31 -8.66 5.28 -3.95
C SER A 31 -7.54 4.94 -2.97
N LEU A 32 -6.92 5.97 -2.36
CA LEU A 32 -5.81 5.86 -1.41
C LEU A 32 -6.27 5.92 0.06
N THR A 33 -7.39 6.59 0.36
CA THR A 33 -8.03 6.58 1.70
C THR A 33 -9.00 5.41 1.88
N THR A 34 -9.47 4.77 0.80
CA THR A 34 -10.40 3.62 0.85
C THR A 34 -9.67 2.30 1.09
N SER A 35 -8.65 2.29 1.96
CA SER A 35 -8.13 1.05 2.55
C SER A 35 -9.18 0.33 3.40
N ASN A 36 -10.33 0.97 3.68
CA ASN A 36 -11.48 0.36 4.32
C ASN A 36 -12.42 -0.32 3.30
N THR A 37 -12.29 -1.65 3.26
CA THR A 37 -13.35 -2.64 3.07
C THR A 37 -14.38 -2.40 1.95
N GLN A 38 -14.23 -3.17 0.86
CA GLN A 38 -15.36 -3.98 0.40
C GLN A 38 -14.84 -5.30 -0.22
N PRO A 39 -15.18 -6.47 0.33
CA PRO A 39 -14.90 -7.74 -0.32
C PRO A 39 -15.85 -7.92 -1.51
N THR A 40 -15.28 -7.96 -2.72
CA THR A 40 -16.00 -8.40 -3.91
C THR A 40 -16.42 -9.86 -3.72
N THR A 41 -17.71 -10.09 -3.58
CA THR A 41 -18.32 -11.42 -3.49
C THR A 41 -18.19 -12.14 -4.83
N SER A 42 -17.47 -13.26 -4.87
CA SER A 42 -17.40 -14.14 -6.04
C SER A 42 -18.07 -15.48 -5.73
N ARG A 43 -19.30 -15.62 -6.25
CA ARG A 43 -19.96 -16.75 -6.92
C ARG A 43 -19.46 -18.18 -6.64
N GLU A 44 -20.42 -19.03 -6.26
CA GLU A 44 -20.32 -20.50 -6.14
C GLU A 44 -19.88 -21.17 -7.45
N VAL A 45 -18.99 -22.16 -7.32
CA VAL A 45 -18.82 -23.23 -8.31
C VAL A 45 -18.69 -24.57 -7.57
N ALA A 46 -19.45 -25.52 -8.07
CA ALA A 46 -19.68 -26.86 -7.54
C ALA A 46 -18.43 -27.75 -7.48
N ALA A 47 -18.55 -28.77 -6.64
CA ALA A 47 -17.57 -29.81 -6.35
C ALA A 47 -17.26 -30.72 -7.54
N SER A 48 -16.00 -31.15 -7.61
CA SER A 48 -15.59 -32.37 -8.32
C SER A 48 -14.48 -33.06 -7.53
N THR A 49 -14.76 -34.31 -7.14
CA THR A 49 -13.87 -35.31 -6.53
C THR A 49 -12.79 -35.81 -7.50
N SER A 50 -11.56 -36.04 -7.02
CA SER A 50 -10.81 -37.30 -7.26
C SER A 50 -9.39 -37.31 -6.67
N ALA A 51 -9.09 -38.45 -6.03
CA ALA A 51 -7.87 -39.25 -6.06
C ALA A 51 -6.52 -38.65 -5.63
N ASP A 52 -6.09 -39.11 -4.45
CA ASP A 52 -4.76 -39.56 -4.05
C ASP A 52 -3.57 -39.26 -4.96
N LYS A 53 -2.70 -38.35 -4.48
CA LYS A 53 -1.23 -38.51 -4.57
C LYS A 53 -0.61 -38.00 -3.27
N GLU A 54 0.09 -38.89 -2.57
CA GLU A 54 0.95 -38.59 -1.43
C GLU A 54 2.04 -37.59 -1.85
N GLY A 55 1.82 -36.32 -1.50
CA GLY A 55 2.84 -35.27 -1.60
C GLY A 55 3.76 -35.29 -0.37
N PRO A 56 4.98 -34.74 -0.48
CA PRO A 56 5.96 -34.75 0.60
C PRO A 56 5.36 -34.06 1.83
N ALA A 57 5.60 -34.64 3.01
CA ALA A 57 5.10 -34.17 4.29
C ALA A 57 5.51 -32.71 4.55
N TYR A 58 4.72 -31.76 4.04
CA TYR A 58 4.76 -30.37 4.45
C TYR A 58 4.37 -30.38 5.93
N ARG A 59 5.37 -30.31 6.81
CA ARG A 59 5.18 -30.07 8.23
C ARG A 59 4.25 -28.86 8.34
N ARG A 60 2.97 -29.09 8.64
CA ARG A 60 2.00 -28.04 8.94
C ARG A 60 2.53 -27.37 10.20
N ARG A 61 3.38 -26.36 10.05
CA ARG A 61 3.80 -25.50 11.17
C ARG A 61 2.51 -24.97 11.76
N ARG A 62 2.20 -25.37 12.99
CA ARG A 62 1.05 -24.85 13.72
C ARG A 62 1.32 -23.36 13.93
N VAL A 63 0.49 -22.53 13.34
CA VAL A 63 0.50 -21.10 13.63
C VAL A 63 -0.10 -20.95 15.02
N ASN A 64 0.55 -20.18 15.89
CA ASN A 64 0.01 -19.92 17.21
C ASN A 64 -1.26 -19.05 17.08
N LEU A 65 -2.34 -19.46 17.74
CA LEU A 65 -3.64 -18.80 17.70
C LEU A 65 -3.96 -18.07 19.01
N SER A 66 -3.02 -18.09 19.97
CA SER A 66 -3.14 -17.45 21.27
C SER A 66 -1.84 -16.74 21.63
N GLY A 67 -1.91 -15.54 22.17
CA GLY A 67 -0.74 -14.76 22.57
C GLY A 67 -1.04 -13.27 22.67
N HIS A 68 0.02 -12.50 22.87
CA HIS A 68 -0.06 -11.04 22.84
C HIS A 68 -0.40 -10.54 21.44
N LEU A 69 -1.14 -9.43 21.41
CA LEU A 69 -1.54 -8.78 20.17
C LEU A 69 -0.55 -7.69 19.82
N PHE A 70 -0.08 -7.71 18.57
CA PHE A 70 0.82 -6.71 18.04
C PHE A 70 0.12 -5.99 16.89
N ARG A 71 0.09 -4.66 16.95
CA ARG A 71 -0.66 -3.87 15.98
C ARG A 71 0.14 -3.68 14.69
N GLY A 72 -0.46 -4.04 13.58
CA GLY A 72 0.03 -3.73 12.24
C GLY A 72 -0.71 -2.58 11.57
N VAL A 73 -0.25 -2.24 10.37
CA VAL A 73 -0.85 -1.24 9.48
C VAL A 73 -1.26 -1.94 8.18
N LEU A 74 -2.51 -1.73 7.76
CA LEU A 74 -3.00 -2.24 6.49
C LEU A 74 -2.50 -1.35 5.36
N GLU A 75 -1.92 -1.99 4.33
CA GLU A 75 -1.47 -1.31 3.13
C GLU A 75 -1.85 -2.06 1.85
N ALA A 76 -1.83 -1.34 0.74
CA ALA A 76 -2.07 -1.92 -0.56
C ALA A 76 -1.06 -3.04 -0.87
N SER A 77 -1.58 -4.13 -1.42
CA SER A 77 -0.76 -5.16 -2.05
C SER A 77 -0.34 -4.71 -3.44
N LYS A 78 0.87 -5.10 -3.85
CA LYS A 78 1.36 -4.89 -5.22
C LYS A 78 0.49 -5.58 -6.27
N LEU A 79 -0.11 -6.73 -5.91
CA LEU A 79 -1.08 -7.44 -6.76
C LEU A 79 -2.52 -6.97 -6.53
N GLY A 80 -2.73 -6.17 -5.48
CA GLY A 80 -3.99 -5.56 -5.04
C GLY A 80 -5.22 -6.47 -5.04
N VAL A 81 -5.04 -7.74 -4.68
CA VAL A 81 -6.14 -8.67 -4.43
C VAL A 81 -6.56 -8.61 -2.95
N HIS A 82 -5.58 -8.65 -2.05
CA HIS A 82 -5.79 -8.56 -0.61
C HIS A 82 -4.79 -7.57 -0.02
N PRO A 83 -5.16 -6.77 0.99
CA PRO A 83 -4.22 -5.88 1.65
C PRO A 83 -3.08 -6.67 2.30
N VAL A 84 -1.93 -6.00 2.44
CA VAL A 84 -0.78 -6.49 3.19
C VAL A 84 -0.84 -5.85 4.58
N VAL A 85 -0.56 -6.63 5.61
CA VAL A 85 -0.38 -6.08 6.96
C VAL A 85 1.11 -5.86 7.17
N ARG A 86 1.50 -4.63 7.50
CA ARG A 86 2.87 -4.26 7.82
C ARG A 86 3.04 -4.11 9.32
N TYR A 87 4.18 -4.54 9.81
CA TYR A 87 4.60 -4.35 11.19
C TYR A 87 5.89 -3.53 11.20
N HIS A 88 5.82 -2.32 11.74
CA HIS A 88 6.99 -1.49 11.99
C HIS A 88 7.72 -2.02 13.22
N ILE A 89 9.03 -2.29 13.09
CA ILE A 89 9.82 -2.81 14.21
C ILE A 89 10.15 -1.64 15.15
N PRO A 90 9.71 -1.67 16.41
CA PRO A 90 9.96 -0.57 17.34
C PRO A 90 11.46 -0.27 17.49
N GLY A 91 11.81 1.02 17.46
CA GLY A 91 13.19 1.48 17.58
C GLY A 91 14.08 1.20 16.36
N ARG A 92 13.51 0.77 15.22
CA ARG A 92 14.26 0.53 13.98
C ARG A 92 13.58 1.16 12.78
N GLU A 93 14.33 1.37 11.71
CA GLU A 93 13.84 1.88 10.41
C GLU A 93 13.30 0.76 9.50
N TYR A 94 13.07 -0.42 10.06
CA TYR A 94 12.71 -1.59 9.31
C TYR A 94 11.31 -2.10 9.64
N CYS A 95 10.72 -2.84 8.72
CA CYS A 95 9.40 -3.44 8.86
C CYS A 95 9.37 -4.87 8.30
N TYR A 96 8.38 -5.64 8.76
CA TYR A 96 7.96 -6.87 8.09
C TYR A 96 6.63 -6.64 7.38
N ALA A 97 6.50 -7.19 6.18
CA ALA A 97 5.28 -7.10 5.39
C ALA A 97 4.71 -8.49 5.16
N PHE A 98 3.44 -8.66 5.49
CA PHE A 98 2.75 -9.94 5.42
C PHE A 98 1.57 -9.90 4.46
N GLU A 99 1.51 -10.89 3.56
CA GLU A 99 0.38 -11.06 2.63
C GLU A 99 -0.56 -12.16 3.11
N ARG A 100 -1.85 -12.00 2.80
CA ARG A 100 -2.89 -12.98 3.14
C ARG A 100 -2.60 -14.33 2.48
N LEU A 101 -2.60 -15.40 3.26
CA LEU A 101 -2.41 -16.78 2.80
C LEU A 101 -3.74 -17.52 2.72
N ARG A 102 -4.48 -17.58 3.82
CA ARG A 102 -5.77 -18.31 3.92
C ARG A 102 -6.59 -17.83 5.10
N THR A 103 -7.89 -18.08 5.07
CA THR A 103 -8.78 -17.86 6.23
C THR A 103 -8.95 -19.16 7.00
N THR A 104 -9.18 -19.08 8.31
CA THR A 104 -9.63 -20.22 9.12
C THR A 104 -11.12 -20.52 8.88
N SER A 105 -11.57 -21.73 9.21
CA SER A 105 -12.96 -22.17 8.98
C SER A 105 -14.01 -21.32 9.72
N ARG A 106 -13.61 -20.64 10.80
CA ARG A 106 -14.48 -19.74 11.57
C ARG A 106 -14.49 -18.29 11.05
N GLY A 107 -13.73 -17.96 10.01
CA GLY A 107 -13.68 -16.62 9.40
C GLY A 107 -13.00 -15.53 10.23
N GLN A 108 -12.91 -15.69 11.55
CA GLN A 108 -12.42 -14.67 12.49
C GLN A 108 -10.90 -14.48 12.46
N ILE A 109 -10.15 -15.53 12.14
CA ILE A 109 -8.68 -15.49 12.09
C ILE A 109 -8.22 -15.73 10.65
N VAL A 110 -7.34 -14.86 10.17
CA VAL A 110 -6.72 -14.94 8.87
C VAL A 110 -5.24 -15.27 9.05
N ILE A 111 -4.75 -16.24 8.30
CA ILE A 111 -3.33 -16.58 8.29
C ILE A 111 -2.65 -15.73 7.22
N TYR A 112 -1.61 -15.04 7.64
CA TYR A 112 -0.74 -14.24 6.78
C TYR A 112 0.64 -14.88 6.70
N ARG A 113 1.40 -14.58 5.63
CA ARG A 113 2.78 -15.02 5.46
C ARG A 113 3.70 -13.86 5.09
N CYS A 114 4.94 -13.91 5.57
CA CYS A 114 5.95 -12.90 5.30
C CYS A 114 6.29 -12.89 3.80
N THR A 115 6.14 -11.73 3.17
CA THR A 115 6.37 -11.53 1.74
C THR A 115 7.83 -11.73 1.35
N ALA A 116 8.77 -11.33 2.20
CA ALA A 116 10.20 -11.46 1.95
C ALA A 116 10.69 -12.91 2.13
N CYS A 117 10.19 -13.64 3.13
CA CYS A 117 10.47 -15.08 3.26
C CYS A 117 9.95 -15.88 2.06
N ARG A 118 8.73 -15.55 1.58
CA ARG A 118 8.14 -16.18 0.39
C ARG A 118 9.04 -16.04 -0.84
N LYS A 119 9.60 -14.85 -1.07
CA LYS A 119 10.54 -14.60 -2.19
C LYS A 119 11.81 -15.44 -2.09
N LYS A 120 12.23 -15.81 -0.88
CA LYS A 120 13.37 -16.71 -0.60
C LYS A 120 12.97 -18.20 -0.59
N GLY A 121 11.76 -18.56 -1.02
CA GLY A 121 11.30 -19.95 -1.08
C GLY A 121 10.88 -20.56 0.27
N THR A 122 10.75 -19.75 1.32
CA THR A 122 10.33 -20.23 2.65
C THR A 122 8.99 -19.62 3.06
N THR A 123 8.28 -20.26 3.99
CA THR A 123 7.01 -19.75 4.51
C THR A 123 7.13 -19.49 6.01
N THR A 124 7.21 -18.21 6.38
CA THR A 124 7.02 -17.74 7.75
C THR A 124 5.60 -17.19 7.84
N ALA A 125 4.76 -17.78 8.68
CA ALA A 125 3.34 -17.46 8.77
C ALA A 125 2.93 -17.05 10.18
N ILE A 126 1.94 -16.17 10.27
CA ILE A 126 1.41 -15.62 11.52
C ILE A 126 -0.12 -15.48 11.41
N ALA A 127 -0.81 -15.60 12.54
CA ALA A 127 -2.25 -15.39 12.61
C ALA A 127 -2.54 -13.90 12.84
N VAL A 128 -3.57 -13.42 12.16
CA VAL A 128 -4.05 -12.04 12.25
C VAL A 128 -5.55 -12.07 12.55
N GLN A 129 -5.97 -11.27 13.52
CA GLN A 129 -7.36 -10.99 13.85
C GLN A 129 -7.66 -9.51 13.62
N ASN A 130 -8.95 -9.14 13.57
CA ASN A 130 -9.39 -7.74 13.41
C ASN A 130 -8.64 -7.03 12.26
N GLU A 131 -8.39 -7.76 11.18
CA GLU A 131 -7.70 -7.35 9.95
C GLU A 131 -6.21 -7.00 10.08
N CYS A 132 -5.75 -6.47 11.21
CA CYS A 132 -4.39 -5.92 11.37
C CYS A 132 -3.69 -6.26 12.69
N GLU A 133 -4.30 -7.05 13.58
CA GLU A 133 -3.71 -7.43 14.86
C GLU A 133 -3.05 -8.81 14.75
N PHE A 134 -1.72 -8.84 14.82
CA PHE A 134 -0.94 -10.06 14.83
C PHE A 134 -1.06 -10.77 16.18
N ILE A 135 -1.25 -12.10 16.14
CA ILE A 135 -1.23 -12.95 17.33
C ILE A 135 0.19 -13.51 17.48
N GLY A 136 0.94 -12.97 18.44
CA GLY A 136 2.38 -13.21 18.64
C GLY A 136 3.27 -12.16 17.98
N ASP A 137 4.52 -12.04 18.44
CA ASP A 137 5.45 -11.02 17.95
C ASP A 137 5.92 -11.35 16.52
N PRO A 138 5.68 -10.47 15.53
CA PRO A 138 6.19 -10.68 14.17
C PRO A 138 7.72 -10.75 14.08
N VAL A 139 8.46 -10.22 15.05
CA VAL A 139 9.94 -10.19 15.09
C VAL A 139 10.51 -11.52 15.61
N GLU A 140 9.80 -12.20 16.51
CA GLU A 140 10.26 -13.48 17.09
C GLU A 140 10.03 -14.68 16.16
N LEU A 141 9.34 -14.49 15.04
CA LEU A 141 9.15 -15.55 14.05
C LEU A 141 10.50 -15.97 13.44
N SER A 142 10.60 -17.25 13.06
CA SER A 142 11.79 -17.79 12.38
C SER A 142 11.89 -17.30 10.92
N HIS A 143 12.23 -16.02 10.72
CA HIS A 143 12.45 -15.46 9.39
C HIS A 143 13.82 -15.87 8.84
N VAL A 144 13.87 -16.12 7.53
CA VAL A 144 15.15 -16.23 6.78
C VAL A 144 15.44 -14.96 5.97
N CYS A 145 14.51 -14.01 6.01
CA CYS A 145 14.60 -12.74 5.33
C CYS A 145 15.16 -11.65 6.23
N ASN A 146 15.75 -10.63 5.60
CA ASN A 146 16.03 -9.39 6.29
C ASN A 146 14.76 -8.53 6.28
N PRO A 147 14.46 -7.80 7.35
CA PRO A 147 13.43 -6.77 7.36
C PRO A 147 13.57 -5.79 6.19
N LEU A 148 12.44 -5.24 5.73
CA LEU A 148 12.39 -4.25 4.66
C LEU A 148 12.56 -2.85 5.23
N GLU A 149 13.21 -1.94 4.52
CA GLU A 149 13.25 -0.52 4.91
C GLU A 149 11.84 0.09 4.90
N ASN A 150 11.45 0.71 6.02
CA ASN A 150 10.08 1.14 6.27
C ASN A 150 9.63 2.20 5.26
N ALA A 151 10.42 3.27 5.10
CA ALA A 151 10.14 4.36 4.17
C ALA A 151 10.03 3.85 2.72
N LYS A 152 10.96 2.99 2.30
CA LYS A 152 10.99 2.47 0.93
C LYS A 152 9.82 1.55 0.61
N ASP A 153 9.49 0.60 1.50
CA ASP A 153 8.35 -0.30 1.27
C ASP A 153 7.03 0.50 1.24
N HIS A 154 6.92 1.55 2.08
CA HIS A 154 5.73 2.41 2.13
C HIS A 154 5.51 3.17 0.84
N VAL A 155 6.51 3.95 0.42
CA VAL A 155 6.45 4.72 -0.83
C VAL A 155 6.19 3.81 -2.01
N THR A 156 6.86 2.66 -2.06
CA THR A 156 6.64 1.69 -3.14
C THR A 156 5.17 1.28 -3.23
N ARG A 157 4.51 1.00 -2.11
CA ARG A 157 3.09 0.61 -2.08
C ARG A 157 2.16 1.77 -2.46
N MET A 158 2.44 2.98 -1.98
CA MET A 158 1.68 4.18 -2.36
C MET A 158 1.77 4.45 -3.87
N VAL A 159 2.95 4.30 -4.46
CA VAL A 159 3.16 4.46 -5.90
C VAL A 159 2.39 3.37 -6.66
N TYR A 160 2.47 2.10 -6.25
CA TYR A 160 1.71 1.02 -6.89
C TYR A 160 0.20 1.27 -6.86
N GLN A 161 -0.32 1.71 -5.71
CA GLN A 161 -1.74 2.00 -5.55
C GLN A 161 -2.16 3.18 -6.43
N SER A 162 -1.34 4.23 -6.50
CA SER A 162 -1.56 5.38 -7.38
C SER A 162 -1.55 4.98 -8.86
N CYS A 163 -0.58 4.19 -9.30
CA CYS A 163 -0.51 3.70 -10.67
C CYS A 163 -1.73 2.84 -11.03
N ARG A 164 -2.21 2.01 -10.09
CA ARG A 164 -3.44 1.24 -10.29
C ARG A 164 -4.65 2.15 -10.42
N ALA A 165 -4.79 3.16 -9.58
CA ALA A 165 -5.89 4.12 -9.68
C ALA A 165 -5.88 4.82 -11.05
N ILE A 166 -4.70 5.26 -11.52
CA ILE A 166 -4.52 5.87 -12.85
C ILE A 166 -4.93 4.90 -13.97
N ALA A 167 -4.55 3.62 -13.86
CA ALA A 167 -4.86 2.62 -14.87
C ALA A 167 -6.35 2.22 -14.91
N THR A 168 -7.09 2.47 -13.82
CA THR A 168 -8.49 2.04 -13.69
C THR A 168 -9.50 3.18 -13.82
N ASP A 169 -9.09 4.43 -13.56
CA ASP A 169 -9.91 5.62 -13.70
C ASP A 169 -9.65 6.31 -15.05
N PRO A 170 -10.62 6.31 -15.98
CA PRO A 170 -10.49 6.98 -17.27
C PRO A 170 -10.15 8.48 -17.16
N LEU A 171 -10.59 9.17 -16.09
CA LEU A 171 -10.30 10.59 -15.90
C LEU A 171 -8.82 10.83 -15.59
N LEU A 172 -8.21 9.93 -14.83
CA LEU A 172 -6.79 9.98 -14.52
C LEU A 172 -5.94 9.57 -15.72
N ALA A 173 -6.42 8.64 -16.54
CA ALA A 173 -5.72 8.22 -17.75
C ALA A 173 -5.54 9.36 -18.77
N GLN A 174 -6.42 10.38 -18.75
CA GLN A 174 -6.32 11.56 -19.61
C GLN A 174 -5.46 12.69 -19.03
N ALA A 175 -5.06 12.60 -17.75
CA ALA A 175 -4.25 13.62 -17.11
C ALA A 175 -2.80 13.60 -17.59
N LYS A 176 -2.12 14.75 -17.56
CA LYS A 176 -0.72 14.82 -17.96
C LYS A 176 0.15 14.04 -16.97
N PRO A 177 1.10 13.20 -17.42
CA PRO A 177 1.95 12.42 -16.52
C PRO A 177 2.65 13.25 -15.44
N ASN A 178 3.14 14.45 -15.78
CA ASN A 178 3.78 15.36 -14.81
C ASN A 178 2.82 15.85 -13.70
N GLN A 179 1.53 16.01 -14.00
CA GLN A 179 0.53 16.40 -12.99
C GLN A 179 0.22 15.23 -12.06
N LEU A 180 0.09 14.02 -12.61
CA LEU A 180 -0.08 12.80 -11.82
C LEU A 180 1.13 12.57 -10.90
N TRP A 181 2.36 12.73 -11.42
CA TRP A 181 3.57 12.55 -10.62
C TRP A 181 3.67 13.55 -9.45
N LYS A 182 3.34 14.82 -9.68
CA LYS A 182 3.23 15.83 -8.61
C LYS A 182 2.18 15.47 -7.56
N SER A 183 1.02 14.99 -8.01
CA SER A 183 -0.08 14.57 -7.12
C SER A 183 0.35 13.39 -6.24
N ILE A 184 1.10 12.43 -6.79
CA ILE A 184 1.66 11.31 -6.02
C ILE A 184 2.70 11.81 -5.01
N ALA A 185 3.55 12.78 -5.38
CA ALA A 185 4.53 13.36 -4.47
C ALA A 185 3.87 14.06 -3.26
N GLU A 186 2.86 14.90 -3.53
CA GLU A 186 2.08 15.59 -2.49
C GLU A 186 1.37 14.59 -1.56
N LEU A 187 0.87 13.49 -2.11
CA LEU A 187 0.27 12.42 -1.33
C LEU A 187 1.29 11.76 -0.39
N ILE A 188 2.49 11.46 -0.89
CA ILE A 188 3.58 10.88 -0.10
C ILE A 188 3.95 11.81 1.06
N ASP A 189 4.06 13.12 0.80
CA ASP A 189 4.36 14.10 1.84
C ASP A 189 3.24 14.19 2.90
N LYS A 190 1.97 14.16 2.48
CA LYS A 190 0.81 14.20 3.40
C LYS A 190 0.64 12.94 4.25
N ASN A 191 1.07 11.77 3.78
CA ASN A 191 0.98 10.50 4.51
C ASN A 191 2.30 10.13 5.20
N ALA A 192 3.34 10.94 5.05
CA ALA A 192 4.57 10.73 5.78
C ALA A 192 4.30 10.87 7.29
N PRO A 193 4.95 10.05 8.13
CA PRO A 193 4.86 10.21 9.57
C PRO A 193 5.38 11.59 10.01
N ASP A 194 5.02 12.00 11.23
CA ASP A 194 5.51 13.25 11.84
C ASP A 194 7.04 13.25 12.06
N ASP A 195 7.66 12.07 11.96
CA ASP A 195 9.11 11.93 11.95
C ASP A 195 9.73 12.50 10.66
N GLU A 196 10.42 13.63 10.80
CA GLU A 196 11.06 14.36 9.70
C GLU A 196 12.11 13.50 8.97
N VAL A 197 12.79 12.60 9.69
CA VAL A 197 13.79 11.70 9.10
C VAL A 197 13.12 10.73 8.13
N GLN A 198 12.09 10.01 8.59
CA GLN A 198 11.33 9.10 7.73
C GLN A 198 10.66 9.83 6.56
N ARG A 199 10.12 11.03 6.76
CA ARG A 199 9.57 11.85 5.67
C ARG A 199 10.61 12.15 4.59
N LYS A 200 11.82 12.60 4.99
CA LYS A 200 12.93 12.87 4.06
C LYS A 200 13.34 11.60 3.30
N GLU A 201 13.39 10.46 3.98
CA GLU A 201 13.70 9.19 3.34
C GLU A 201 12.63 8.76 2.33
N MET A 202 11.35 8.94 2.65
CA MET A 202 10.24 8.64 1.76
C MET A 202 10.31 9.49 0.48
N LEU A 203 10.47 10.81 0.61
CA LEU A 203 10.59 11.71 -0.54
C LEU A 203 11.86 11.42 -1.35
N LYS A 204 12.99 11.17 -0.69
CA LYS A 204 14.25 10.77 -1.35
C LYS A 204 14.09 9.49 -2.16
N HIS A 205 13.36 8.50 -1.64
CA HIS A 205 13.09 7.25 -2.36
C HIS A 205 12.14 7.45 -3.54
N PHE A 206 11.16 8.36 -3.41
CA PHE A 206 10.21 8.65 -4.48
C PHE A 206 10.84 9.36 -5.69
N TYR A 207 11.75 10.31 -5.47
CA TYR A 207 12.40 11.09 -6.54
C TYR A 207 13.64 10.43 -7.15
N ARG A 208 13.98 9.20 -6.72
CA ARG A 208 15.15 8.47 -7.21
C ARG A 208 14.88 7.80 -8.56
#